data_AF-A0A1B7UTI8-F1
#
_entry.id   AF-A0A1B7UTI8-F1
#
_cell.length_a   1.000
_cell.length_b   1.000
_cell.length_c   1.000
_cell.angle_alpha   90.00
_cell.angle_beta   90.00
_cell.angle_gamma   90.00
#
_symmetry.space_group_name_H-M   'P 1'
#
loop_
_entity.id
_entity.type
_entity.pdbx_description
1 polymer ?
#
loop_
_entity_poly.entity_id
_entity_poly.type
_entity_poly.pdbx_seq_one_letter_code
_entity_poly.pdbx_strand_id
1 'polypeptide(L)'
;MTEISGGKDQQHPLYNRDRPLIDILLAQDATDYNLSELARLKIRYQGFPGARDIQSNLDKVLQRWGLTETELFAKTRQIHDIGGIYKSQGKKDEQDWN
;
A
#
# COMPACT_ATOMS: atom_id res chain seq x y z
N MET A 1 1.93 4.42 -29.13
CA MET A 1 3.14 4.99 -28.51
C MET A 1 2.66 5.91 -27.42
N THR A 2 2.78 5.51 -26.15
CA THR A 2 2.33 6.32 -25.02
C THR A 2 3.47 7.29 -24.70
N GLU A 3 3.23 8.59 -24.87
CA GLU A 3 4.23 9.61 -24.54
C GLU A 3 4.46 9.61 -23.03
N ILE A 4 5.66 9.19 -22.62
CA ILE A 4 6.13 9.42 -21.26
C ILE A 4 6.56 10.88 -21.24
N SER A 5 5.62 11.76 -20.91
CA SER A 5 5.92 13.16 -20.60
C SER A 5 6.96 13.16 -19.47
N GLY A 6 8.22 13.39 -19.81
CA GLY A 6 9.36 13.48 -18.90
C GLY A 6 9.26 14.72 -18.03
N GLY A 7 8.23 14.79 -17.20
CA GLY A 7 8.08 15.78 -16.14
C GLY A 7 9.12 15.55 -15.06
N LYS A 8 9.54 16.64 -14.39
CA LYS A 8 10.40 16.56 -13.21
C LYS A 8 9.74 15.64 -12.16
N ASP A 9 10.56 14.83 -11.50
CA ASP A 9 10.11 14.03 -10.36
C ASP A 9 9.39 14.91 -9.33
N GLN A 10 8.20 14.46 -8.93
CA GLN A 10 7.37 15.12 -7.93
C GLN A 10 7.60 14.48 -6.56
N GLN A 11 7.49 15.31 -5.52
CA GLN A 11 7.48 14.83 -4.15
C GLN A 11 6.04 14.48 -3.75
N HIS A 12 5.81 13.21 -3.40
CA HIS A 12 4.50 12.79 -2.92
C HIS A 12 4.23 13.42 -1.54
N PRO A 13 3.06 14.05 -1.30
CA PRO A 13 2.79 14.76 -0.04
C PRO A 13 2.81 13.84 1.19
N LEU A 14 2.52 12.54 1.01
CA LEU A 14 2.54 11.55 2.09
C LEU A 14 3.89 10.80 2.21
N TYR A 15 4.90 11.18 1.42
CA TYR A 15 6.19 10.47 1.37
C TYR A 15 6.80 10.27 2.76
N ASN A 16 6.91 11.33 3.55
CA ASN A 16 7.52 11.28 4.89
C ASN A 16 6.72 10.40 5.87
N ARG A 17 5.40 10.28 5.67
CA ARG A 17 4.54 9.42 6.48
C ARG A 17 4.63 7.96 6.07
N ASP A 18 4.78 7.70 4.77
CA ASP A 18 4.77 6.34 4.23
C ASP A 18 6.14 5.67 4.29
N ARG A 19 7.23 6.46 4.22
CA ARG A 19 8.59 5.93 4.19
C ARG A 19 8.94 5.04 5.40
N PRO A 20 8.56 5.38 6.65
CA PRO A 20 8.79 4.50 7.80
C PRO A 20 7.99 3.19 7.74
N LEU A 21 6.77 3.23 7.18
CA LEU A 21 5.96 2.02 7.03
C LEU A 21 6.62 1.03 6.05
N ILE A 22 7.28 1.52 5.02
CA ILE A 22 8.02 0.67 4.07
C ILE A 22 9.18 -0.05 4.78
N ASP A 23 9.90 0.63 5.67
CA ASP A 23 10.97 -0.01 6.45
C ASP A 23 10.43 -1.12 7.35
N ILE A 24 9.24 -0.92 7.95
CA ILE A 24 8.54 -1.95 8.72
C ILE A 24 8.19 -3.15 7.83
N LEU A 25 7.62 -2.93 6.64
CA LEU A 25 7.26 -4.01 5.70
C LEU A 25 8.50 -4.79 5.21
N LEU A 26 9.62 -4.10 5.00
CA LEU A 26 10.89 -4.73 4.62
C LEU A 26 11.51 -5.58 5.73
N ALA A 27 11.16 -5.35 7.00
CA ALA A 27 11.67 -6.10 8.14
C ALA A 27 10.72 -7.23 8.59
N GLN A 28 9.41 -7.04 8.47
CA GLN A 28 8.39 -7.95 9.01
C GLN A 28 7.89 -8.99 8.01
N ASP A 29 7.12 -9.95 8.51
CA ASP A 29 6.47 -11.00 7.73
C ASP A 29 5.14 -10.53 7.10
N ALA A 30 4.65 -11.32 6.15
CA ALA A 30 3.41 -11.10 5.40
C ALA A 30 2.14 -11.40 6.23
N THR A 31 1.96 -10.65 7.34
CA THR A 31 0.70 -10.69 8.11
C THR A 31 -0.44 -10.06 7.32
N ASP A 32 -1.68 -10.38 7.66
CA ASP A 32 -2.87 -9.78 7.03
C ASP A 32 -2.81 -8.24 7.04
N TYR A 33 -2.39 -7.65 8.16
CA TYR A 33 -2.16 -6.22 8.28
C TYR A 33 -1.12 -5.72 7.27
N ASN A 34 0.05 -6.35 7.26
CA ASN A 34 1.15 -5.95 6.38
C ASN A 34 0.82 -6.14 4.89
N LEU A 35 0.04 -7.18 4.54
CA LEU A 35 -0.46 -7.39 3.18
C LEU A 35 -1.34 -6.23 2.73
N SER A 36 -2.26 -5.77 3.57
CA SER A 36 -3.12 -4.64 3.20
C SER A 36 -2.41 -3.30 3.21
N GLU A 37 -1.44 -3.09 4.10
CA GLU A 37 -0.58 -1.90 4.05
C GLU A 37 0.25 -1.87 2.75
N LEU A 38 0.82 -3.01 2.34
CA LEU A 38 1.55 -3.14 1.08
C LEU A 38 0.64 -2.85 -0.11
N ALA A 39 -0.54 -3.46 -0.18
CA ALA A 39 -1.50 -3.24 -1.26
C ALA A 39 -1.93 -1.77 -1.36
N ARG A 40 -2.24 -1.13 -0.22
CA ARG A 40 -2.61 0.29 -0.19
C ARG A 40 -1.48 1.17 -0.70
N LEU A 41 -0.24 0.92 -0.30
CA LEU A 41 0.90 1.71 -0.76
C LEU A 41 1.18 1.47 -2.26
N LYS A 42 1.07 0.24 -2.77
CA LYS A 42 1.22 -0.01 -4.21
C LYS A 42 0.19 0.76 -5.04
N ILE A 43 -1.08 0.76 -4.64
CA ILE A 43 -2.13 1.54 -5.30
C ILE A 43 -1.81 3.05 -5.24
N ARG A 44 -1.41 3.55 -4.07
CA ARG A 44 -1.13 4.98 -3.86
C ARG A 44 0.00 5.51 -4.77
N TYR A 45 1.06 4.73 -4.92
CA TYR A 45 2.24 5.13 -5.70
C TYR A 45 2.20 4.64 -7.15
N GLN A 46 1.15 3.94 -7.58
CA GLN A 46 1.01 3.41 -8.93
C GLN A 46 0.98 4.56 -9.96
N GLY A 47 1.96 4.56 -10.87
CA GLY A 47 2.05 5.57 -11.93
C GLY A 47 2.38 6.97 -11.41
N PHE A 48 2.72 7.15 -10.13
CA PHE A 48 3.07 8.45 -9.59
C PHE A 48 4.41 8.93 -10.18
N PRO A 49 4.50 10.17 -10.72
CA PRO A 49 5.72 10.69 -11.31
C PRO A 49 6.71 11.12 -10.20
N GLY A 50 7.43 10.17 -9.62
CA GLY A 50 8.38 10.39 -8.51
C GLY A 50 8.40 9.23 -7.52
N ALA A 51 9.03 9.41 -6.35
CA ALA A 51 9.09 8.40 -5.28
C ALA A 51 9.52 7.00 -5.78
N ARG A 52 10.51 6.95 -6.69
CA ARG A 52 10.99 5.70 -7.30
C ARG A 52 11.59 4.74 -6.27
N ASP A 53 12.16 5.27 -5.20
CA ASP A 53 12.67 4.52 -4.06
C ASP A 53 11.55 3.78 -3.33
N ILE A 54 10.40 4.43 -3.11
CA ILE A 54 9.21 3.81 -2.53
C ILE A 54 8.73 2.67 -3.44
N GLN A 55 8.52 2.95 -4.73
CA GLN A 55 8.05 1.94 -5.68
C GLN A 55 8.97 0.70 -5.70
N SER A 56 10.29 0.93 -5.80
CA SER A 56 11.29 -0.14 -5.81
C SER A 56 11.30 -0.94 -4.50
N ASN A 57 11.10 -0.28 -3.35
CA ASN A 57 11.08 -0.97 -2.07
C ASN A 57 9.79 -1.79 -1.89
N LEU A 58 8.64 -1.32 -2.37
CA LEU A 58 7.41 -2.12 -2.37
C LEU A 58 7.55 -3.37 -3.24
N ASP A 59 8.27 -3.29 -4.36
CA ASP A 59 8.60 -4.46 -5.20
C ASP A 59 9.53 -5.45 -4.46
N LYS A 60 10.50 -4.96 -3.69
CA LYS A 60 11.35 -5.82 -2.85
C LYS A 60 10.54 -6.54 -1.77
N VAL A 61 9.54 -5.88 -1.17
CA VAL A 61 8.66 -6.53 -0.21
C VAL A 61 7.89 -7.69 -0.87
N LEU A 62 7.31 -7.46 -2.06
CA LEU A 62 6.65 -8.52 -2.84
C LEU A 62 7.59 -9.71 -3.10
N GLN A 63 8.81 -9.43 -3.58
CA GLN A 63 9.81 -10.46 -3.85
C GLN A 63 10.19 -11.24 -2.58
N ARG A 64 10.41 -10.55 -1.46
CA ARG A 64 10.75 -11.18 -0.18
C ARG A 64 9.63 -12.10 0.31
N TRP A 65 8.37 -11.73 0.10
CA TRP A 65 7.21 -12.52 0.49
C TRP A 65 6.78 -13.55 -0.57
N GLY A 66 7.46 -13.61 -1.72
CA GLY A 66 7.16 -14.55 -2.80
C GLY A 66 5.79 -14.31 -3.44
N LEU A 67 5.35 -13.06 -3.54
CA LEU A 67 4.04 -12.69 -4.08
C LEU A 67 4.17 -11.90 -5.38
N THR A 68 3.26 -12.14 -6.30
CA THR A 68 2.93 -11.22 -7.38
C THR A 68 1.95 -10.14 -6.91
N GLU A 69 1.87 -9.04 -7.64
CA GLU A 69 0.89 -7.98 -7.35
C GLU A 69 -0.55 -8.50 -7.44
N THR A 70 -0.85 -9.36 -8.43
CA THR A 70 -2.17 -9.98 -8.58
C THR A 70 -2.53 -10.83 -7.37
N GLU A 71 -1.60 -11.64 -6.85
CA GLU A 71 -1.81 -12.45 -5.66
C GLU A 71 -1.99 -11.59 -4.40
N LEU A 72 -1.21 -10.52 -4.26
CA LEU A 72 -1.36 -9.54 -3.18
C LEU A 72 -2.78 -8.94 -3.18
N PHE A 73 -3.28 -8.49 -4.33
CA PHE A 73 -4.62 -7.92 -4.42
C PHE A 73 -5.72 -8.97 -4.21
N ALA A 74 -5.53 -10.20 -4.69
CA ALA A 74 -6.48 -11.28 -4.43
C ALA A 74 -6.60 -11.60 -2.94
N LYS A 75 -5.45 -11.72 -2.25
CA LYS A 75 -5.41 -11.96 -0.79
C LYS A 75 -6.04 -10.81 -0.01
N THR A 76 -5.71 -9.57 -0.32
CA THR A 76 -6.25 -8.41 0.43
C THR A 76 -7.75 -8.21 0.25
N ARG A 77 -8.33 -8.58 -0.90
CA ARG A 77 -9.79 -8.66 -1.07
C ARG A 77 -10.41 -9.68 -0.11
N GLN A 78 -9.87 -10.90 -0.06
CA GLN A 78 -10.35 -11.94 0.86
C GLN A 78 -10.29 -11.49 2.32
N ILE A 79 -9.22 -10.80 2.71
CA ILE A 79 -9.08 -10.30 4.09
C ILE A 79 -10.15 -9.23 4.40
N HIS A 80 -10.45 -8.34 3.45
CA HIS A 80 -11.51 -7.34 3.64
C HIS A 80 -12.91 -7.97 3.71
N ASP A 81 -13.16 -9.02 2.93
CA ASP A 81 -14.45 -9.75 2.94
C ASP A 81 -14.73 -10.42 4.31
N ILE A 82 -13.69 -10.82 5.05
CA ILE A 82 -13.81 -11.53 6.34
C ILE A 82 -14.15 -10.59 7.52
N GLY A 83 -14.07 -9.26 7.36
CA GLY A 83 -14.52 -8.31 8.40
C GLY A 83 -13.51 -7.22 8.79
N GLY A 84 -12.51 -6.96 7.94
CA GLY A 84 -11.66 -5.78 8.07
C GLY A 84 -10.45 -5.96 9.01
N ILE A 85 -9.32 -5.46 8.54
CA ILE A 85 -8.00 -5.60 9.18
C ILE A 85 -7.79 -4.59 10.30
N TYR A 86 -8.46 -3.44 10.16
CA TYR A 86 -8.42 -2.39 11.15
C TYR A 86 -9.42 -2.77 12.24
N LYS A 87 -8.91 -3.24 13.38
CA LYS A 87 -9.73 -3.32 14.60
C LYS A 87 -10.20 -1.91 14.93
N SER A 88 -11.45 -1.58 14.58
CA SER A 88 -12.10 -0.37 15.03
C SER A 88 -12.25 -0.45 16.55
N GLN A 89 -11.27 0.05 17.30
CA GLN A 89 -11.50 0.43 18.68
C GLN A 89 -12.33 1.72 18.68
N GLY A 90 -13.62 1.60 18.37
CA GLY A 90 -14.51 2.76 18.38
C GLY A 90 -15.71 2.63 17.45
N LYS A 91 -16.84 2.28 18.06
CA LYS A 91 -18.22 2.63 17.70
C LYS A 91 -18.83 2.09 16.40
N LYS A 92 -19.81 1.20 16.62
CA LYS A 92 -21.07 1.11 15.88
C LYS A 92 -21.53 2.47 15.34
N ASP A 93 -21.85 2.49 14.06
CA ASP A 93 -23.02 3.16 13.47
C ASP A 93 -23.50 4.44 14.18
N GLU A 94 -22.77 5.54 14.03
CA GLU A 94 -23.35 6.88 14.09
C GLU A 94 -23.10 7.53 12.74
N GLN A 95 -24.00 7.23 11.78
CA GLN A 95 -24.21 8.08 10.62
C GLN A 95 -24.90 9.36 11.11
N ASP A 96 -24.12 10.24 11.73
CA ASP A 96 -24.59 11.54 12.20
C ASP A 96 -24.51 12.53 11.04
N TRP A 97 -25.47 12.41 10.12
CA TRP A 97 -25.75 13.43 9.11
C TRP A 97 -27.05 14.13 9.53
N ASN A 98 -26.91 15.19 10.32
CA ASN A 98 -27.94 16.24 10.49
C ASN A 98 -27.51 17.51 9.76
#